data_AF-A0A7W1KFU5-F1
#
_entry.id   AF-A0A7W1KFU5-F1
#
_cell.length_a   1.000
_cell.length_b   1.000
_cell.length_c   1.000
_cell.angle_alpha   90.00
_cell.angle_beta   90.00
_cell.angle_gamma   90.00
#
_symmetry.space_group_name_H-M   'P 1'
#
loop_
_entity.id
_entity.type
_entity.pdbx_description
1 polymer ?
#
loop_
_entity_poly.entity_id
_entity_poly.type
_entity_poly.pdbx_seq_one_letter_code
_entity_poly.pdbx_strand_id
1 'polypeptide(L)'
;NMVPPLNDVRCDDCVLWVPLGGKTMANINAEVRFPLYDRVSGAVFIDGGILTQNCFADIAANRWFGASGFGLRCATPLGPIRFDIGWKWRKRDIKDTSYAFFLTLGHAF
;
A
#
# COMPACT_ATOMS: atom_id res chain seq x y z
N ASN A 1 6.12 -6.69 -5.04
CA ASN A 1 5.08 -5.64 -5.14
C ASN A 1 5.63 -4.50 -5.96
N MET A 2 5.13 -4.27 -7.17
CA MET A 2 5.57 -3.15 -8.01
C MET A 2 4.73 -1.89 -7.73
N VAL A 3 5.40 -0.77 -7.48
CA VAL A 3 4.79 0.55 -7.22
C VAL A 3 4.67 1.29 -8.56
N PRO A 4 3.50 1.83 -8.93
CA PRO A 4 3.32 2.52 -10.21
C PRO A 4 3.88 3.94 -10.14
N PRO A 5 3.87 4.71 -11.26
CA PRO A 5 3.74 4.25 -12.65
C PRO A 5 4.94 3.40 -13.08
N LEU A 6 4.74 2.46 -14.00
CA LEU A 6 5.79 1.55 -14.50
C LEU A 6 6.17 1.91 -15.93
N ASN A 7 7.44 1.70 -16.29
CA ASN A 7 7.90 1.70 -17.68
C ASN A 7 8.49 0.33 -18.04
N ASP A 8 8.45 0.01 -19.32
CA ASP A 8 9.24 -1.08 -19.89
C ASP A 8 10.65 -0.58 -20.26
N VAL A 9 11.65 -1.06 -19.52
CA VAL A 9 13.05 -0.94 -19.95
C VAL A 9 13.39 -2.22 -20.70
N ARG A 10 13.61 -2.09 -22.01
CA ARG A 10 14.13 -3.19 -22.83
C ARG A 10 15.65 -3.27 -22.66
N CYS A 11 16.14 -4.42 -22.21
CA CYS A 11 17.55 -4.77 -22.23
C CYS A 11 17.70 -6.02 -23.08
N ASP A 12 18.50 -5.97 -24.16
CA ASP A 12 18.82 -7.05 -25.11
C ASP A 12 17.69 -8.08 -25.36
N ASP A 13 17.45 -9.05 -24.48
CA ASP A 13 16.40 -10.09 -24.60
C ASP A 13 15.30 -10.07 -23.50
N CYS A 14 15.16 -8.97 -22.75
CA CYS A 14 14.32 -8.86 -21.55
C CYS A 14 13.53 -7.55 -21.50
N VAL A 15 12.28 -7.62 -21.03
CA VAL A 15 11.48 -6.46 -20.63
C VAL A 15 11.48 -6.36 -19.11
N LEU A 16 12.20 -5.38 -18.57
CA LEU A 16 12.23 -5.06 -17.15
C LEU A 16 11.20 -3.98 -16.82
N TRP A 17 10.27 -4.30 -15.92
CA TRP A 17 9.31 -3.33 -15.41
C TRP A 17 9.91 -2.56 -14.25
N VAL A 18 10.15 -1.26 -14.42
CA VAL A 18 10.74 -0.40 -13.40
C VAL A 18 9.75 0.66 -12.91
N PRO A 19 9.71 0.96 -11.60
CA PRO A 19 8.93 2.06 -11.08
C PRO A 19 9.53 3.40 -11.55
N LEU A 20 8.75 4.18 -12.28
CA LEU A 20 9.12 5.52 -12.75
C LEU A 20 9.03 6.58 -11.64
N GLY A 21 8.30 6.29 -10.56
CA GLY A 21 7.93 7.29 -9.56
C GLY A 21 6.98 8.35 -10.15
N GLY A 22 6.82 9.47 -9.47
CA GLY A 22 5.99 10.58 -9.95
C GLY A 22 6.38 11.88 -9.26
N LYS A 23 6.01 13.00 -9.88
CA LYS A 23 6.31 14.34 -9.37
C LYS A 23 5.25 14.85 -8.41
N THR A 24 4.07 14.25 -8.39
CA THR A 24 2.98 14.64 -7.52
C THR A 24 2.23 13.41 -7.02
N MET A 25 2.05 13.33 -5.70
CA MET A 25 1.37 12.24 -5.02
C MET A 25 0.23 12.80 -4.15
N ALA A 26 -0.90 12.09 -4.12
CA ALA A 26 -1.87 12.23 -3.05
C ALA A 26 -2.18 10.85 -2.46
N ASN A 27 -2.36 10.81 -1.14
CA ASN A 27 -2.73 9.60 -0.42
C ASN A 27 -3.81 9.91 0.62
N ILE A 28 -4.78 9.03 0.77
CA ILE A 28 -5.83 9.08 1.78
C ILE A 28 -5.93 7.73 2.48
N ASN A 29 -6.00 7.77 3.81
CA ASN A 29 -6.15 6.58 4.62
C ASN A 29 -7.26 6.78 5.65
N ALA A 30 -8.10 5.77 5.80
CA ALA A 30 -9.09 5.68 6.86
C ALA A 30 -8.88 4.38 7.62
N GLU A 31 -8.65 4.46 8.93
CA GLU A 31 -8.36 3.32 9.79
C GLU A 31 -9.26 3.36 11.03
N VAL A 32 -9.96 2.26 11.30
CA VAL A 32 -10.73 2.06 12.53
C VAL A 32 -10.01 1.01 13.36
N ARG A 33 -9.68 1.38 14.61
CA ARG A 33 -8.99 0.52 15.58
C ARG A 33 -9.93 0.14 16.70
N PHE A 34 -9.84 -1.11 17.15
CA PHE A 34 -10.68 -1.62 18.22
C PHE A 34 -9.90 -2.58 19.13
N PRO A 35 -10.20 -2.58 20.44
CA PRO A 35 -9.60 -3.55 21.35
C PRO A 35 -10.11 -4.96 21.04
N LEU A 36 -9.24 -5.96 21.14
CA LEU A 36 -9.61 -7.37 21.03
C LEU A 36 -9.51 -8.05 22.39
N TYR A 37 -8.29 -8.10 22.97
CA TYR A 37 -8.05 -8.75 24.26
C TYR A 37 -6.72 -8.29 24.88
N ASP A 38 -6.76 -7.83 26.13
CA ASP A 38 -5.59 -7.38 26.90
C ASP A 38 -4.64 -6.49 26.08
N ARG A 39 -3.53 -7.04 25.59
CA ARG A 39 -2.50 -6.34 24.80
C ARG A 39 -2.68 -6.43 23.29
N VAL A 40 -3.78 -7.03 22.83
CA VAL A 40 -4.10 -7.26 21.43
C VAL A 40 -5.23 -6.32 20.97
N SER A 41 -5.01 -5.65 19.85
CA SER A 41 -6.00 -4.80 19.18
C SER A 41 -6.08 -5.13 17.70
N GLY A 42 -7.28 -4.97 17.14
CA GLY A 42 -7.55 -5.10 15.72
C GLY A 42 -7.63 -3.74 15.04
N ALA A 43 -7.46 -3.73 13.73
CA ALA A 43 -7.84 -2.61 12.90
C ALA A 43 -8.42 -3.09 11.57
N VAL A 44 -9.32 -2.29 11.01
CA VAL A 44 -9.72 -2.35 9.61
C VAL A 44 -9.37 -1.03 8.95
N PHE A 45 -8.92 -1.08 7.70
CA PHE A 45 -8.46 0.11 7.01
C PHE A 45 -8.87 0.10 5.54
N ILE A 46 -8.95 1.32 5.00
CA ILE A 46 -9.05 1.62 3.58
C ILE A 46 -7.94 2.60 3.25
N ASP A 47 -7.21 2.34 2.17
CA ASP A 47 -6.11 3.14 1.67
C ASP A 47 -6.37 3.52 0.21
N GLY A 48 -6.02 4.74 -0.16
CA GLY A 48 -6.34 5.34 -1.46
C GLY A 48 -5.22 6.25 -1.93
N GLY A 49 -4.48 5.83 -2.95
CA GLY A 49 -3.32 6.57 -3.45
C GLY A 49 -3.43 6.94 -4.91
N ILE A 50 -2.75 8.01 -5.30
CA ILE A 50 -2.57 8.43 -6.68
C ILE A 50 -1.20 9.07 -6.85
N LEU A 51 -0.54 8.74 -7.96
CA LEU A 51 0.78 9.25 -8.31
C LEU A 51 0.76 9.66 -9.78
N THR A 52 1.10 10.92 -10.05
CA THR A 52 1.11 11.52 -11.39
C THR A 52 2.46 12.16 -11.71
N GLN A 53 2.79 12.23 -13.00
CA GLN A 53 3.99 12.90 -13.53
C GLN A 53 3.78 14.41 -13.70
N ASN A 54 2.53 14.87 -13.67
CA ASN A 54 2.11 16.23 -13.98
C ASN A 54 1.55 16.96 -12.73
N CYS A 55 0.85 18.06 -12.96
CA CYS A 55 0.29 18.93 -11.92
C CYS A 55 -0.93 18.34 -11.19
N PHE A 56 -1.27 18.94 -10.03
CA PHE A 56 -2.37 18.53 -9.16
C PHE A 56 -3.74 18.40 -9.87
N ALA A 57 -3.98 19.14 -10.97
CA ALA A 57 -5.22 19.05 -11.74
C ALA A 57 -5.48 17.64 -12.29
N ASP A 58 -4.42 16.89 -12.60
CA ASP A 58 -4.52 15.53 -13.13
C ASP A 58 -4.95 14.51 -12.06
N ILE A 59 -4.92 14.88 -10.76
CA ILE A 59 -5.38 14.01 -9.65
C ILE A 59 -6.89 13.73 -9.75
N ALA A 60 -7.67 14.72 -10.20
CA ALA A 60 -9.12 14.56 -10.36
C ALA A 60 -9.47 13.73 -11.61
N ALA A 61 -8.62 13.75 -12.63
CA ALA A 61 -8.84 13.05 -13.90
C ALA A 61 -8.29 11.61 -13.92
N ASN A 62 -7.31 11.29 -13.05
CA ASN A 62 -6.66 9.99 -13.02
C ASN A 62 -7.37 8.98 -12.10
N ARG A 63 -7.13 7.69 -12.37
CA ARG A 63 -7.70 6.58 -11.59
C ARG A 63 -6.96 6.41 -10.27
N TRP A 64 -7.69 6.53 -9.17
CA TRP A 64 -7.19 6.25 -7.83
C TRP A 64 -6.94 4.76 -7.61
N PHE A 65 -5.85 4.45 -6.90
CA PHE A 65 -5.52 3.11 -6.45
C PHE A 65 -6.08 2.91 -5.04
N GLY A 66 -7.11 2.08 -4.92
CA GLY A 66 -7.72 1.74 -3.64
C GLY A 66 -7.35 0.34 -3.15
N ALA A 67 -7.19 0.22 -1.84
CA ALA A 67 -7.04 -1.05 -1.15
C ALA A 67 -7.82 -1.03 0.16
N SER A 68 -8.24 -2.19 0.63
CA SER A 68 -8.81 -2.36 1.96
C SER A 68 -8.18 -3.56 2.66
N GLY A 69 -8.14 -3.53 3.98
CA GLY A 69 -7.45 -4.56 4.73
C GLY A 69 -7.79 -4.55 6.20
N PHE A 70 -7.15 -5.46 6.91
CA PHE A 70 -7.22 -5.56 8.35
C PHE A 70 -5.84 -5.81 8.93
N GLY A 71 -5.69 -5.49 10.20
CA GLY A 71 -4.43 -5.73 10.91
C GLY A 71 -4.64 -6.08 12.37
N LEU A 72 -3.63 -6.73 12.92
CA LEU A 72 -3.52 -7.09 14.33
C LEU A 72 -2.31 -6.37 14.91
N ARG A 73 -2.47 -5.89 16.14
CA ARG A 73 -1.43 -5.20 16.90
C ARG A 73 -1.32 -5.86 18.26
N CYS A 74 -0.10 -6.20 18.67
CA CYS A 74 0.19 -6.79 19.96
C CYS A 74 1.24 -5.93 20.68
N ALA A 75 0.93 -5.46 21.89
CA ALA A 75 1.92 -4.81 22.73
C ALA A 75 2.78 -5.86 23.44
N THR A 76 4.05 -5.96 23.07
CA THR A 76 5.03 -6.84 23.74
C THR A 76 6.01 -6.03 24.57
N PRO A 77 6.70 -6.62 25.57
CA PRO A 77 7.74 -5.93 26.34
C PRO A 77 8.89 -5.39 25.49
N LEU A 78 9.15 -6.00 24.33
CA LEU A 78 10.18 -5.59 23.37
C LEU A 78 9.71 -4.49 22.41
N GLY A 79 8.42 -4.14 22.42
CA GLY A 79 7.80 -3.15 21.54
C GLY A 79 6.50 -3.64 20.90
N PRO A 80 5.78 -2.75 20.18
CA PRO A 80 4.60 -3.14 19.45
C PRO A 80 4.97 -4.05 18.26
N ILE A 81 4.19 -5.11 18.07
CA ILE A 81 4.19 -5.94 16.87
C ILE A 81 2.93 -5.61 16.09
N ARG A 82 3.06 -5.37 14.78
CA ARG A 82 1.94 -5.07 13.90
C ARG A 82 1.99 -5.99 12.69
N PHE A 83 0.88 -6.64 12.39
CA PHE A 83 0.67 -7.42 11.19
C PHE A 83 -0.53 -6.85 10.44
N ASP A 84 -0.37 -6.44 9.19
CA ASP A 84 -1.47 -5.99 8.34
C ASP A 84 -1.51 -6.83 7.07
N ILE A 85 -2.71 -7.06 6.57
CA ILE A 85 -2.95 -7.63 5.25
C ILE A 85 -3.99 -6.78 4.52
N GLY A 86 -3.67 -6.41 3.29
CA GLY A 86 -4.51 -5.57 2.45
C GLY A 86 -4.70 -6.17 1.07
N TRP A 87 -5.87 -5.90 0.49
CA TRP A 87 -6.27 -6.30 -0.86
C TRP A 87 -6.52 -5.07 -1.72
N LYS A 88 -5.90 -5.05 -2.89
CA LYS A 88 -6.12 -4.05 -3.94
C LYS A 88 -7.50 -4.26 -4.53
N TRP A 89 -8.28 -3.19 -4.67
CA TRP A 89 -9.62 -3.26 -5.28
C TRP A 89 -9.58 -3.64 -6.76
N ARG A 90 -8.47 -3.36 -7.44
CA ARG A 90 -8.23 -3.73 -8.83
C ARG A 90 -6.79 -4.19 -9.02
N LYS A 91 -6.60 -5.30 -9.72
CA LYS A 91 -5.28 -5.72 -10.21
C LYS A 91 -4.92 -4.88 -11.43
N ARG A 92 -3.65 -4.50 -11.53
CA ARG A 92 -3.13 -3.69 -12.64
C ARG A 92 -2.66 -4.55 -13.81
N ASP A 93 -2.14 -5.73 -13.51
CA ASP A 93 -1.60 -6.69 -14.47
C ASP A 93 -1.92 -8.12 -14.00
N ILE A 94 -1.89 -9.09 -14.91
CA ILE A 94 -1.95 -10.52 -14.62
C ILE A 94 -0.88 -10.95 -13.63
N LYS A 95 0.30 -10.31 -13.66
CA LYS A 95 1.41 -10.60 -12.73
C LYS A 95 1.29 -9.89 -11.38
N ASP A 96 0.32 -8.99 -11.19
CA ASP A 96 0.15 -8.23 -9.95
C ASP A 96 -0.60 -9.08 -8.89
N THR A 97 -0.04 -9.16 -7.68
CA THR A 97 -0.72 -9.82 -6.56
C THR A 97 -1.90 -8.96 -6.10
N SER A 98 -3.06 -9.59 -5.87
CA SER A 98 -4.23 -8.88 -5.32
C SER A 98 -4.03 -8.44 -3.88
N TYR A 99 -3.12 -9.08 -3.14
CA TYR A 99 -2.89 -8.81 -1.74
C TYR A 99 -1.42 -8.55 -1.42
N ALA A 100 -1.21 -7.92 -0.26
CA ALA A 100 0.08 -7.69 0.35
C ALA A 100 -0.07 -7.82 1.86
N PHE A 101 0.95 -8.36 2.53
CA PHE A 101 1.02 -8.36 3.99
C PHE A 101 2.27 -7.61 4.44
N PHE A 102 2.19 -7.04 5.63
CA PHE A 102 3.24 -6.24 6.25
C PHE A 102 3.39 -6.68 7.70
N LEU A 103 4.64 -6.87 8.13
CA LEU A 103 4.99 -7.15 9.51
C LEU A 103 5.95 -6.07 9.99
N THR A 104 5.61 -5.41 11.09
CA THR A 104 6.42 -4.36 11.71
C THR A 104 6.71 -4.76 13.15
N LEU A 105 7.99 -4.62 13.55
CA LEU A 105 8.47 -4.87 14.89
C LEU A 105 9.07 -3.56 15.43
N GLY A 106 8.55 -3.07 16.55
CA GLY A 106 9.00 -1.82 17.15
C GLY A 106 8.29 -0.57 16.60
N HIS A 107 8.78 0.61 16.97
CA HIS A 107 8.33 1.88 16.39
C HIS A 107 9.11 2.16 15.09
N ALA A 108 8.48 1.90 13.95
CA ALA A 108 8.94 2.47 12.69
C ALA A 108 8.51 3.94 12.64
N PHE A 109 9.48 4.84 12.42
CA PHE A 109 9.30 6.29 12.28
C PHE A 109 8.80 6.67 10.88
#